data_AF-A0A093X6T3-F1
#
_entry.id   AF-A0A093X6T3-F1
#
_cell.length_a   1.000
_cell.length_b   1.000
_cell.length_c   1.000
_cell.angle_alpha   90.00
_cell.angle_beta   90.00
_cell.angle_gamma   90.00
#
_symmetry.space_group_name_H-M   'P 1'
#
loop_
_entity.id
_entity.type
_entity.pdbx_description
1 polymer ?
#
loop_
_entity_poly.entity_id
_entity_poly.type
_entity_poly.pdbx_seq_one_letter_code
_entity_poly.pdbx_strand_id
1 'polypeptide(L)'
;ARHYSFTTHDDLHEFQRAITGFTVLFSGTAATFAISRRRMVVPIHKKWEAQAACVQLLESDGVVQLVAFFENFSHGESMNFVLKPTDQFESFSKSGNYGVKLSDAKFVLPVQDEAGVGADNGFVCLDQLEYPVEHDDIIVTFDVEDERDRFAKALPSETKHAFRFGSTKRRGE
;
A
#
# COMPACT_ATOMS: atom_id res chain seq x y z
N ALA A 1 9.55 22.99 -12.43
CA ALA A 1 8.75 22.57 -11.27
C ALA A 1 8.78 23.66 -10.21
N ARG A 2 7.67 23.88 -9.49
CA ARG A 2 7.67 24.74 -8.30
C ARG A 2 8.10 23.89 -7.11
N HIS A 3 9.03 24.38 -6.30
CA HIS A 3 9.49 23.69 -5.10
C HIS A 3 8.78 24.31 -3.89
N TYR A 4 8.04 23.50 -3.15
CA TYR A 4 7.42 23.87 -1.88
C TYR A 4 8.16 23.18 -0.75
N SER A 5 8.30 23.86 0.38
CA SER A 5 8.94 23.32 1.57
C SER A 5 8.06 23.64 2.76
N PHE A 6 7.98 22.69 3.69
CA PHE A 6 7.08 22.72 4.82
C PHE A 6 7.89 22.55 6.11
N THR A 7 7.48 23.23 7.17
CA THR A 7 8.18 23.18 8.46
C THR A 7 7.87 21.87 9.17
N THR A 8 6.64 21.38 9.00
CA THR A 8 6.14 20.15 9.62
C THR A 8 5.42 19.28 8.59
N HIS A 9 5.20 18.00 8.94
CA HIS A 9 4.35 17.11 8.14
C HIS A 9 2.89 17.57 8.14
N ASP A 10 2.43 18.20 9.20
CA ASP A 10 1.06 18.72 9.28
C ASP A 10 0.85 19.86 8.28
N ASP A 11 1.81 20.78 8.14
CA ASP A 11 1.76 21.84 7.13
C ASP A 11 1.72 21.25 5.70
N LEU A 12 2.49 20.18 5.46
CA LEU A 12 2.47 19.45 4.19
C LEU A 12 1.10 18.82 3.94
N HIS A 13 0.52 18.15 4.94
CA HIS A 13 -0.79 17.51 4.81
C HIS A 13 -1.92 18.53 4.63
N GLU A 14 -1.85 19.69 5.30
CA GLU A 14 -2.80 20.80 5.09
C GLU A 14 -2.70 21.33 3.67
N PHE A 15 -1.48 21.51 3.16
CA PHE A 15 -1.27 21.89 1.77
C PHE A 15 -1.81 20.85 0.79
N GLN A 16 -1.52 19.55 1.01
CA GLN A 16 -2.06 18.45 0.20
C GLN A 16 -3.58 18.51 0.15
N ARG A 17 -4.24 18.65 1.32
CA ARG A 17 -5.70 18.78 1.40
C ARG A 17 -6.21 20.00 0.64
N ALA A 18 -5.54 21.14 0.74
CA ALA A 18 -5.97 22.36 0.07
C ALA A 18 -5.91 22.25 -1.46
N ILE A 19 -4.97 21.47 -2.01
CA ILE A 19 -4.80 21.32 -3.46
C ILE A 19 -5.55 20.13 -4.05
N THR A 20 -5.76 19.04 -3.29
CA THR A 20 -6.41 17.82 -3.80
C THR A 20 -7.81 17.58 -3.23
N GLY A 21 -8.15 18.20 -2.10
CA GLY A 21 -9.37 17.89 -1.34
C GLY A 21 -9.24 16.68 -0.41
N PHE A 22 -8.18 15.88 -0.54
CA PHE A 22 -8.00 14.67 0.26
C PHE A 22 -7.34 14.95 1.61
N THR A 23 -7.90 14.38 2.68
CA THR A 23 -7.31 14.40 4.01
C THR A 23 -6.36 13.21 4.18
N VAL A 24 -5.17 13.46 4.71
CA VAL A 24 -4.21 12.41 5.05
C VAL A 24 -4.59 11.76 6.38
N LEU A 25 -5.03 10.50 6.34
CA LEU A 25 -5.36 9.69 7.53
C LEU A 25 -4.12 9.03 8.15
N PHE A 26 -3.15 8.68 7.31
CA PHE A 26 -1.87 8.10 7.71
C PHE A 26 -0.78 8.54 6.74
N SER A 27 0.42 8.75 7.26
CA SER A 27 1.65 8.99 6.48
C SER A 27 2.82 8.32 7.21
N GLY A 28 3.62 7.55 6.48
CA GLY A 28 4.75 6.83 7.04
C GLY A 28 5.60 6.11 6.00
N THR A 29 6.70 5.51 6.44
CA THR A 29 7.61 4.75 5.58
C THR A 29 7.47 3.26 5.87
N ALA A 30 6.99 2.51 4.89
CA ALA A 30 6.94 1.06 4.99
C ALA A 30 8.35 0.47 4.83
N ALA A 31 8.74 -0.39 5.77
CA ALA A 31 9.96 -1.18 5.66
C ALA A 31 9.93 -2.04 4.39
N THR A 32 8.78 -2.66 4.09
CA THR A 32 8.55 -3.35 2.82
C THR A 32 7.12 -3.12 2.34
N PHE A 33 6.99 -2.85 1.05
CA PHE A 33 5.73 -2.92 0.31
C PHE A 33 5.83 -4.06 -0.70
N ALA A 34 4.89 -5.01 -0.68
CA ALA A 34 4.94 -6.17 -1.56
C ALA A 34 3.59 -6.47 -2.23
N ILE A 35 3.65 -6.85 -3.50
CA ILE A 35 2.52 -7.36 -4.29
C ILE A 35 2.77 -8.85 -4.53
N SER A 36 1.95 -9.69 -3.92
CA SER A 36 2.07 -11.14 -3.98
C SER A 36 1.15 -11.70 -5.06
N ARG A 37 1.70 -11.90 -6.27
CA ARG A 37 0.91 -12.32 -7.41
C ARG A 37 0.48 -13.78 -7.36
N ARG A 38 -0.82 -14.06 -7.47
CA ARG A 38 -1.33 -15.44 -7.57
C ARG A 38 -1.36 -15.89 -9.03
N ARG A 39 -0.49 -16.83 -9.40
CA ARG A 39 -0.55 -17.45 -10.74
C ARG A 39 -1.38 -18.72 -10.69
N MET A 40 -2.44 -18.79 -11.50
CA MET A 40 -3.38 -19.93 -11.51
C MET A 40 -2.74 -21.30 -11.81
N VAL A 41 -1.58 -21.33 -12.48
CA VAL A 41 -1.00 -22.57 -13.05
C VAL A 41 0.41 -22.87 -12.50
N VAL A 42 0.93 -22.09 -11.55
CA VAL A 42 2.24 -22.36 -10.91
C VAL A 42 2.22 -22.04 -9.42
N PRO A 43 2.71 -22.92 -8.53
CA PRO A 43 2.71 -22.71 -7.06
C PRO A 43 3.59 -21.54 -6.56
N ILE A 44 4.35 -20.91 -7.45
CA ILE A 44 5.32 -19.87 -7.12
C ILE A 44 4.65 -18.51 -7.32
N HIS A 45 4.48 -17.77 -6.23
CA HIS A 45 4.05 -16.38 -6.27
C HIS A 45 5.19 -15.53 -6.84
N LYS A 46 4.93 -14.79 -7.92
CA LYS A 46 5.86 -13.71 -8.30
C LYS A 46 5.62 -12.60 -7.29
N LYS A 47 6.60 -12.35 -6.42
CA LYS A 47 6.56 -11.27 -5.44
C LYS A 47 7.25 -10.06 -6.07
N TRP A 48 6.51 -8.96 -6.22
CA TRP A 48 7.12 -7.65 -6.43
C TRP A 48 7.27 -6.99 -5.09
N GLU A 49 8.43 -6.41 -4.81
CA GLU A 49 8.69 -5.75 -3.55
C GLU A 49 9.49 -4.46 -3.74
N ALA A 50 9.19 -3.49 -2.90
CA ALA A 50 9.95 -2.27 -2.71
C ALA A 50 10.28 -2.14 -1.22
N GLN A 51 11.46 -1.62 -0.92
CA GLN A 51 11.88 -1.28 0.44
C GLN A 51 11.69 0.22 0.66
N ALA A 52 11.50 0.62 1.92
CA ALA A 52 11.41 2.04 2.31
C ALA A 52 10.37 2.85 1.50
N ALA A 53 9.24 2.21 1.14
CA ALA A 53 8.20 2.87 0.37
C ALA A 53 7.47 3.91 1.24
N CYS A 54 7.34 5.14 0.76
CA CYS A 54 6.50 6.14 1.42
C CYS A 54 5.03 5.81 1.13
N VAL A 55 4.24 5.59 2.16
CA VAL A 55 2.82 5.23 2.01
C VAL A 55 1.94 6.24 2.75
N GLN A 56 0.83 6.62 2.11
CA GLN A 56 -0.22 7.42 2.75
C GLN A 56 -1.58 6.78 2.56
N LEU A 57 -2.44 6.92 3.56
CA LEU A 57 -3.88 6.68 3.43
C LEU A 57 -4.56 8.03 3.32
N LEU A 58 -5.31 8.24 2.25
CA LEU A 58 -5.99 9.47 1.90
C LEU A 58 -7.50 9.24 1.90
N GLU A 59 -8.27 10.25 2.30
CA GLU A 59 -9.74 10.17 2.30
C GLU A 59 -10.36 11.43 1.73
N SER A 60 -11.38 11.25 0.89
CA SER A 60 -12.28 12.31 0.43
C SER A 60 -13.66 11.71 0.18
N ASP A 61 -14.70 12.35 0.71
CA ASP A 61 -16.12 11.96 0.53
C ASP A 61 -16.40 10.46 0.78
N GLY A 62 -15.76 9.89 1.80
CA GLY A 62 -15.88 8.48 2.18
C GLY A 62 -15.09 7.50 1.31
N VAL A 63 -14.37 7.98 0.29
CA VAL A 63 -13.45 7.17 -0.52
C VAL A 63 -12.07 7.19 0.11
N VAL A 64 -11.59 6.03 0.56
CA VAL A 64 -10.23 5.86 1.07
C VAL A 64 -9.32 5.32 -0.01
N GLN A 65 -8.15 5.93 -0.20
CA GLN A 65 -7.11 5.48 -1.11
C GLN A 65 -5.79 5.26 -0.37
N LEU A 66 -5.15 4.12 -0.61
CA LEU A 66 -3.74 3.92 -0.28
C LEU A 66 -2.91 4.40 -1.47
N VAL A 67 -1.99 5.32 -1.23
CA VAL A 67 -0.96 5.72 -2.19
C VAL A 67 0.40 5.25 -1.69
N ALA A 68 1.21 4.75 -2.60
CA ALA A 68 2.56 4.28 -2.33
C ALA A 68 3.53 4.91 -3.33
N PHE A 69 4.63 5.44 -2.82
CA PHE A 69 5.73 6.00 -3.59
C PHE A 69 6.97 5.15 -3.34
N PHE A 70 7.67 4.80 -4.40
CA PHE A 70 8.72 3.80 -4.39
C PHE A 70 10.03 4.36 -4.90
N GLU A 71 11.12 3.88 -4.31
CA GLU A 71 12.44 4.00 -4.91
C GLU A 71 12.76 2.69 -5.64
N ASN A 72 13.13 2.78 -6.92
CA ASN A 72 13.59 1.64 -7.74
C ASN A 72 12.58 0.47 -7.89
N PHE A 73 11.28 0.73 -7.83
CA PHE A 73 10.29 -0.30 -8.10
C PHE A 73 10.14 -0.54 -9.61
N SER A 74 10.24 -1.82 -10.00
CA SER A 74 10.33 -2.24 -11.41
C SER A 74 9.17 -1.85 -12.33
N HIS A 75 8.04 -1.38 -11.81
CA HIS A 75 6.85 -1.05 -12.62
C HIS A 75 6.48 0.44 -12.57
N GLY A 76 7.14 1.25 -11.74
CA GLY A 76 6.87 2.69 -11.62
C GLY A 76 7.27 3.23 -10.25
N GLU A 77 7.21 4.54 -10.08
CA GLU A 77 7.63 5.23 -8.85
C GLU A 77 6.46 5.53 -7.92
N SER A 78 5.21 5.37 -8.38
CA SER A 78 4.03 5.57 -7.54
C SER A 78 2.83 4.74 -8.00
N MET A 79 1.94 4.41 -7.06
CA MET A 79 0.69 3.67 -7.29
C MET A 79 -0.39 4.10 -6.30
N ASN A 80 -1.67 3.99 -6.69
CA ASN A 80 -2.81 4.16 -5.79
C ASN A 80 -3.76 2.95 -5.82
N PHE A 81 -4.41 2.70 -4.69
CA PHE A 81 -5.32 1.58 -4.45
C PHE A 81 -6.56 2.11 -3.74
N VAL A 82 -7.73 1.96 -4.36
CA VAL A 82 -9.00 2.32 -3.73
C VAL A 82 -9.38 1.24 -2.73
N LEU A 83 -9.56 1.62 -1.47
CA LEU A 83 -9.90 0.72 -0.38
C LEU A 83 -11.37 0.87 -0.01
N LYS A 84 -12.06 -0.26 0.12
CA LYS A 84 -13.49 -0.32 0.45
C LYS A 84 -13.68 -0.91 1.85
N PRO A 85 -14.76 -0.53 2.55
CA PRO A 85 -15.10 -1.16 3.83
C PRO A 85 -15.31 -2.68 3.75
N THR A 86 -15.63 -3.20 2.57
CA THR A 86 -15.80 -4.64 2.31
C THR A 86 -14.49 -5.40 2.10
N ASP A 87 -13.37 -4.69 1.96
CA ASP A 87 -12.07 -5.32 1.75
C ASP A 87 -11.58 -6.02 3.02
N GLN A 88 -10.67 -6.97 2.86
CA GLN A 88 -10.18 -7.80 3.96
C GLN A 88 -8.77 -7.38 4.35
N PHE A 89 -8.65 -6.87 5.58
CA PHE A 89 -7.41 -6.44 6.19
C PHE A 89 -6.99 -7.39 7.31
N GLU A 90 -5.75 -7.87 7.25
CA GLU A 90 -5.18 -8.77 8.25
C GLU A 90 -3.88 -8.20 8.81
N SER A 91 -3.83 -7.93 10.12
CA SER A 91 -2.60 -7.55 10.81
C SER A 91 -1.82 -8.79 11.22
N PHE A 92 -0.49 -8.71 11.16
CA PHE A 92 0.39 -9.77 11.61
C PHE A 92 1.67 -9.22 12.22
N SER A 93 2.33 -10.04 13.03
CA SER A 93 3.66 -9.75 13.56
C SER A 93 4.51 -11.00 13.46
N LYS A 94 5.66 -10.90 12.80
CA LYS A 94 6.55 -12.03 12.56
C LYS A 94 8.01 -11.61 12.60
N SER A 95 8.74 -12.14 13.57
CA SER A 95 10.20 -11.98 13.68
C SER A 95 10.68 -10.52 13.61
N GLY A 96 10.00 -9.62 14.32
CA GLY A 96 10.33 -8.19 14.33
C GLY A 96 9.73 -7.37 13.18
N ASN A 97 9.03 -8.00 12.22
CA ASN A 97 8.26 -7.28 11.20
C ASN A 97 6.79 -7.19 11.60
N TYR A 98 6.24 -6.00 11.55
CA TYR A 98 4.84 -5.72 11.86
C TYR A 98 4.14 -5.30 10.58
N GLY A 99 3.10 -6.02 10.16
CA GLY A 99 2.50 -5.75 8.85
C GLY A 99 1.00 -5.85 8.81
N VAL A 100 0.44 -5.32 7.73
CA VAL A 100 -0.94 -5.49 7.32
C VAL A 100 -0.97 -6.05 5.91
N LYS A 101 -1.78 -7.09 5.74
CA LYS A 101 -2.13 -7.66 4.45
C LYS A 101 -3.49 -7.14 4.00
N LEU A 102 -3.54 -6.61 2.78
CA LEU A 102 -4.77 -6.29 2.06
C LEU A 102 -5.00 -7.45 1.08
N SER A 103 -6.08 -8.21 1.26
CA SER A 103 -6.34 -9.38 0.40
C SER A 103 -7.09 -8.98 -0.86
N ASP A 104 -6.67 -9.53 -2.00
CA ASP A 104 -7.30 -9.28 -3.32
C ASP A 104 -7.48 -7.79 -3.64
N ALA A 105 -6.47 -6.97 -3.32
CA ALA A 105 -6.52 -5.54 -3.58
C ALA A 105 -6.51 -5.28 -5.09
N LYS A 106 -7.36 -4.35 -5.54
CA LYS A 106 -7.58 -4.05 -6.96
C LYS A 106 -6.84 -2.78 -7.35
N PHE A 107 -6.08 -2.84 -8.44
CA PHE A 107 -5.24 -1.73 -8.87
C PHE A 107 -4.97 -1.75 -10.38
N VAL A 108 -4.28 -0.70 -10.84
CA VAL A 108 -3.69 -0.61 -12.17
C VAL A 108 -2.18 -0.49 -12.01
N LEU A 109 -1.42 -1.17 -12.86
CA LEU A 109 0.03 -1.01 -12.91
C LEU A 109 0.38 0.27 -13.68
N PRO A 110 1.41 1.02 -13.24
CA PRO A 110 1.84 2.18 -13.99
C PRO A 110 2.23 1.79 -15.43
N VAL A 111 1.86 2.63 -16.39
CA VAL A 111 2.09 2.36 -17.81
C VAL A 111 3.59 2.49 -18.10
N GLN A 112 4.19 1.44 -18.66
CA GLN A 112 5.55 1.50 -19.18
C GLN A 112 5.47 1.97 -20.64
N ASP A 113 6.14 3.07 -20.98
CA ASP A 113 6.29 3.49 -22.36
C ASP A 113 7.36 2.63 -23.09
N GLU A 114 7.54 2.84 -24.40
CA GLU A 114 8.55 2.09 -25.17
C GLU A 114 10.00 2.34 -24.71
N ALA A 115 10.24 3.40 -23.91
CA ALA A 115 11.51 3.67 -23.25
C ALA A 115 11.65 3.02 -21.86
N GLY A 116 10.61 2.32 -21.40
CA GLY A 116 10.55 1.57 -20.15
C GLY A 116 10.02 2.37 -18.95
N VAL A 117 9.89 3.70 -19.06
CA VAL A 117 9.44 4.60 -17.97
C VAL A 117 8.72 5.81 -18.58
N GLY A 118 7.39 5.82 -18.53
CA GLY A 118 6.58 6.97 -18.93
C GLY A 118 6.81 8.18 -18.01
N ALA A 119 6.65 9.39 -18.55
CA ALA A 119 6.81 10.66 -17.84
C ALA A 119 5.92 10.83 -16.60
N ASP A 120 4.87 10.01 -16.46
CA ASP A 120 3.88 10.07 -15.39
C ASP A 120 4.12 9.04 -14.27
N ASN A 121 5.22 8.27 -14.32
CA ASN A 121 5.44 7.16 -13.39
C ASN A 121 5.70 7.54 -11.93
N GLY A 122 5.93 8.83 -11.65
CA GLY A 122 6.07 9.40 -10.30
C GLY A 122 4.84 10.13 -9.77
N PHE A 123 3.72 10.11 -10.50
CA PHE A 123 2.49 10.78 -10.11
C PHE A 123 1.31 9.82 -10.00
N VAL A 124 0.42 10.09 -9.04
CA VAL A 124 -0.86 9.41 -8.87
C VAL A 124 -1.99 10.39 -9.13
N CYS A 125 -3.02 9.96 -9.87
CA CYS A 125 -4.24 10.73 -10.03
C CYS A 125 -5.28 10.26 -9.01
N LEU A 126 -5.69 11.15 -8.12
CA LEU A 126 -6.67 10.84 -7.06
C LEU A 126 -8.12 10.96 -7.55
N ASP A 127 -8.37 11.81 -8.55
CA ASP A 127 -9.71 12.18 -9.01
C ASP A 127 -10.22 11.27 -10.15
N GLN A 128 -9.31 10.84 -11.03
CA GLN A 128 -9.62 9.99 -12.17
C GLN A 128 -9.08 8.60 -11.93
N LEU A 129 -9.86 7.82 -11.19
CA LEU A 129 -9.52 6.43 -10.90
C LEU A 129 -9.68 5.58 -12.16
N GLU A 130 -8.57 5.01 -12.62
CA GLU A 130 -8.60 4.02 -13.67
C GLU A 130 -9.29 2.74 -13.19
N TYR A 131 -10.01 2.09 -14.10
CA TYR A 131 -10.68 0.83 -13.77
C TYR A 131 -9.62 -0.25 -13.49
N PRO A 132 -9.63 -0.88 -12.31
CA PRO A 132 -8.59 -1.82 -11.93
C PRO A 132 -8.64 -3.08 -12.81
N VAL A 133 -7.48 -3.44 -13.35
CA VAL A 133 -7.28 -4.62 -14.20
C VAL A 133 -6.46 -5.71 -13.53
N GLU A 134 -5.80 -5.38 -12.42
CA GLU A 134 -5.04 -6.32 -11.58
C GLU A 134 -5.73 -6.51 -10.23
N HIS A 135 -5.56 -7.70 -9.65
CA HIS A 135 -6.04 -8.03 -8.32
C HIS A 135 -5.08 -9.01 -7.65
N ASP A 136 -4.42 -8.59 -6.57
CA ASP A 136 -3.41 -9.40 -5.87
C ASP A 136 -3.33 -9.01 -4.39
N ASP A 137 -2.70 -9.86 -3.58
CA ASP A 137 -2.50 -9.54 -2.16
C ASP A 137 -1.41 -8.48 -2.01
N ILE A 138 -1.69 -7.41 -1.27
CA ILE A 138 -0.73 -6.36 -0.92
C ILE A 138 -0.30 -6.55 0.53
N ILE A 139 0.99 -6.46 0.79
CA ILE A 139 1.57 -6.60 2.13
C ILE A 139 2.39 -5.35 2.40
N VAL A 140 2.03 -4.62 3.44
CA VAL A 140 2.78 -3.45 3.93
C VAL A 140 3.34 -3.80 5.30
N THR A 141 4.65 -3.69 5.48
CA THR A 141 5.31 -3.94 6.76
C THR A 141 6.06 -2.71 7.26
N PHE A 142 6.21 -2.63 8.57
CA PHE A 142 6.87 -1.57 9.31
C PHE A 142 7.86 -2.19 10.31
N ASP A 143 8.91 -1.44 10.64
CA ASP A 143 9.92 -1.85 11.61
C ASP A 143 9.41 -1.74 13.06
N VAL A 144 8.38 -0.90 13.28
CA VAL A 144 7.82 -0.60 14.60
C VAL A 144 6.33 -0.96 14.65
N GLU A 145 5.92 -1.59 15.75
CA GLU A 145 4.54 -2.03 15.99
C GLU A 145 3.55 -0.87 15.94
N ASP A 146 3.88 0.24 16.60
CA ASP A 146 3.04 1.43 16.68
C ASP A 146 2.73 2.02 15.29
N GLU A 147 3.65 1.91 14.33
CA GLU A 147 3.40 2.38 12.95
C GLU A 147 2.39 1.50 12.23
N ARG A 148 2.53 0.18 12.36
CA ARG A 148 1.54 -0.78 11.85
C ARG A 148 0.17 -0.53 12.47
N ASP A 149 0.10 -0.24 13.77
CA ASP A 149 -1.17 0.00 14.46
C ASP A 149 -1.82 1.32 14.03
N ARG A 150 -1.02 2.38 13.84
CA ARG A 150 -1.50 3.64 13.23
C ARG A 150 -2.03 3.42 11.82
N PHE A 151 -1.31 2.65 10.99
CA PHE A 151 -1.73 2.31 9.64
C PHE A 151 -3.04 1.50 9.65
N ALA A 152 -3.12 0.45 10.46
CA ALA A 152 -4.30 -0.42 10.55
C ALA A 152 -5.54 0.32 11.06
N LYS A 153 -5.36 1.26 12.00
CA LYS A 153 -6.45 2.11 12.53
C LYS A 153 -7.02 3.08 11.49
N ALA A 154 -6.22 3.46 10.49
CA ALA A 154 -6.62 4.37 9.42
C ALA A 154 -7.33 3.68 8.24
N LEU A 155 -7.41 2.34 8.24
CA LEU A 155 -8.10 1.57 7.20
C LEU A 155 -9.64 1.71 7.29
N PRO A 156 -10.37 1.56 6.17
CA PRO A 156 -11.81 1.81 6.12
C PRO A 156 -12.67 0.74 6.81
N SER A 157 -12.08 -0.36 7.31
CA SER A 157 -12.78 -1.38 8.09
C SER A 157 -11.83 -2.06 9.09
N GLU A 158 -12.42 -2.87 9.97
CA GLU A 158 -11.69 -3.55 11.05
C GLU A 158 -10.58 -4.46 10.49
N THR A 159 -9.37 -4.26 11.00
CA THR A 159 -8.24 -5.13 10.69
C THR A 159 -8.25 -6.33 11.63
N LYS A 160 -8.45 -7.52 11.07
CA LYS A 160 -8.44 -8.77 11.84
C LYS A 160 -7.01 -9.16 12.17
N HIS A 161 -6.77 -9.75 13.33
CA HIS A 161 -5.48 -10.38 13.59
C HIS A 161 -5.38 -11.68 12.78
N ALA A 162 -4.32 -11.82 11.99
CA ALA A 162 -4.04 -13.06 11.28
C ALA A 162 -3.89 -14.18 12.32
N PHE A 163 -4.77 -15.18 12.25
CA PHE A 163 -4.66 -16.33 13.13
C PHE A 163 -3.32 -17.01 12.87
N ARG A 164 -2.53 -17.19 13.93
CA ARG A 164 -1.34 -18.05 13.89
C ARG A 164 -1.81 -19.43 13.44
N PHE A 165 -1.55 -19.78 12.18
CA PHE A 165 -1.52 -21.19 11.79
C PHE A 165 -0.37 -21.81 12.59
N GLY A 166 -0.70 -22.33 13.77
CA GLY A 166 0.19 -23.21 14.51
C GLY A 166 0.62 -24.30 13.55
N SER A 167 1.91 -24.40 13.31
CA SER A 167 2.48 -25.49 12.51
C SER A 167 2.05 -26.79 13.18
N THR A 168 1.08 -27.50 12.59
CA THR A 168 0.76 -28.87 12.98
C THR A 168 1.93 -29.72 12.51
N LYS A 169 2.97 -29.77 13.34
CA LYS A 169 4.06 -30.73 13.21
C LYS A 169 3.42 -32.11 13.39
N ARG A 170 3.10 -32.77 12.27
CA ARG A 170 2.77 -34.20 12.27
C ARG A 170 3.97 -34.92 12.86
N ARG A 171 3.84 -35.38 14.11
CA ARG A 171 4.71 -36.42 14.67
C ARG A 171 4.44 -37.67 13.83
N GLY A 172 5.40 -38.04 12.99
CA GLY A 172 5.47 -39.39 12.46
C GLY A 172 5.88 -40.30 13.61
N GLU A 173 5.03 -41.29 13.89
CA GLU A 173 5.44 -42.54 14.53
C GLU A 173 6.27 -43.38 13.56
#